data_AF-A0A1K2HPV2-F1
#
_entry.id   AF-A0A1K2HPV2-F1
#
_cell.length_a   1.000
_cell.length_b   1.000
_cell.length_c   1.000
_cell.angle_alpha   90.00
_cell.angle_beta   90.00
_cell.angle_gamma   90.00
#
_symmetry.space_group_name_H-M   'P 1'
#
loop_
_entity.id
_entity.type
_entity.pdbx_description
1 polymer ?
#
loop_
_entity_poly.entity_id
_entity_poly.type
_entity_poly.pdbx_seq_one_letter_code
_entity_poly.pdbx_strand_id
1 'polypeptide(L)'
;MSRLKAERLTLGLGAQRIALLGESTRIVLEQPPDAAGFAALQAALAQPARKTWLAPRLQVCVADSLLRYWLVQPPANVASLAVLQAVAEARFSQLFGSAPAGWRLRADWQLAQPFIACALPEVLCHSVQALAQQQGWRLDGIAPAALSALNRVAGQIPDDGWLGVAHGLDLLYGLRLAGQWHSLRLISFDAVPSPAALLERLQGEARRLAVAGDSLPSSWLWLGEAGWLPRGERFGDWRSQRLGQGAAPAQALQLALGASA
;
A
#
# COMPACT_ATOMS: atom_id res chain seq x y z
N MET A 1 -22.08 -28.10 8.21
CA MET A 1 -21.79 -26.70 7.80
C MET A 1 -21.48 -25.88 9.05
N SER A 2 -20.25 -25.40 9.15
CA SER A 2 -19.70 -24.71 10.34
C SER A 2 -20.28 -23.30 10.45
N ARG A 3 -21.32 -23.12 11.30
CA ARG A 3 -22.03 -21.84 11.52
C ARG A 3 -21.35 -20.90 12.52
N LEU A 4 -20.09 -21.17 12.88
CA LEU A 4 -19.37 -20.46 13.97
C LEU A 4 -18.25 -19.53 13.50
N LYS A 5 -18.08 -19.30 12.20
CA LYS A 5 -17.08 -18.34 11.69
C LYS A 5 -17.76 -17.03 11.29
N ALA A 6 -17.22 -15.92 11.79
CA ALA A 6 -17.54 -14.60 11.29
C ALA A 6 -17.12 -14.49 9.82
N GLU A 7 -18.02 -14.02 8.96
CA GLU A 7 -17.72 -13.73 7.56
C GLU A 7 -16.59 -12.70 7.47
N ARG A 8 -15.71 -12.86 6.47
CA ARG A 8 -14.64 -11.90 6.18
C ARG A 8 -15.00 -11.06 4.96
N LEU A 9 -15.13 -9.77 5.18
CA LEU A 9 -15.32 -8.77 4.14
C LEU A 9 -13.99 -8.07 3.86
N THR A 10 -13.73 -7.79 2.59
CA THR A 10 -12.58 -7.01 2.14
C THR A 10 -13.06 -5.83 1.30
N LEU A 11 -12.75 -4.61 1.75
CA LEU A 11 -13.03 -3.37 1.03
C LEU A 11 -11.74 -2.87 0.36
N GLY A 12 -11.74 -2.81 -0.96
CA GLY A 12 -10.72 -2.17 -1.78
C GLY A 12 -11.09 -0.72 -2.08
N LEU A 13 -10.18 0.21 -1.82
CA LEU A 13 -10.32 1.64 -2.17
C LEU A 13 -9.27 2.00 -3.23
N GLY A 14 -9.71 2.30 -4.45
CA GLY A 14 -8.88 2.82 -5.54
C GLY A 14 -9.17 4.29 -5.79
N ALA A 15 -8.36 4.96 -6.63
CA ALA A 15 -8.54 6.39 -6.91
C ALA A 15 -9.91 6.73 -7.54
N GLN A 16 -10.48 5.80 -8.33
CA GLN A 16 -11.72 5.99 -9.08
C GLN A 16 -12.77 4.90 -8.83
N ARG A 17 -12.47 3.93 -7.97
CA ARG A 17 -13.37 2.79 -7.73
C ARG A 17 -13.35 2.37 -6.28
N ILE A 18 -14.47 1.81 -5.85
CA ILE A 18 -14.64 1.14 -4.57
C ILE A 18 -15.10 -0.28 -4.84
N ALA A 19 -14.46 -1.28 -4.23
CA ALA A 19 -14.88 -2.67 -4.35
C ALA A 19 -15.07 -3.30 -2.97
N LEU A 20 -16.18 -3.98 -2.75
CA LEU A 20 -16.44 -4.76 -1.55
C LEU A 20 -16.62 -6.23 -1.93
N LEU A 21 -15.81 -7.09 -1.32
CA LEU A 21 -15.88 -8.54 -1.46
C LEU A 21 -16.21 -9.19 -0.12
N GLY A 22 -17.04 -10.22 -0.15
CA GLY A 22 -17.36 -11.13 0.94
C GLY A 22 -17.53 -12.56 0.40
N GLU A 23 -18.03 -13.48 1.22
CA GLU A 23 -18.28 -14.85 0.77
C GLU A 23 -19.43 -14.90 -0.25
N SER A 24 -20.45 -14.07 -0.02
CA SER A 24 -21.62 -13.93 -0.91
C SER A 24 -21.78 -12.53 -1.52
N THR A 25 -20.89 -11.60 -1.17
CA THR A 25 -20.99 -10.20 -1.57
C THR A 25 -19.92 -9.86 -2.59
N ARG A 26 -20.32 -9.30 -3.72
CA ARG A 26 -19.40 -8.72 -4.70
C ARG A 26 -20.01 -7.45 -5.25
N ILE A 27 -19.53 -6.31 -4.77
CA ILE A 27 -19.95 -4.98 -5.21
C ILE A 27 -18.72 -4.28 -5.76
N VAL A 28 -18.83 -3.71 -6.95
CA VAL A 28 -17.79 -2.87 -7.56
C VAL A 28 -18.48 -1.62 -8.09
N LEU A 29 -17.99 -0.45 -7.68
CA LEU A 29 -18.53 0.84 -8.06
C LEU A 29 -17.44 1.66 -8.74
N GLU A 30 -17.74 2.21 -9.91
CA GLU A 30 -16.92 3.21 -10.61
C GLU A 30 -17.12 4.58 -9.98
N GLN A 31 -16.78 4.70 -8.70
CA GLN A 31 -16.84 5.94 -7.95
C GLN A 31 -15.56 6.10 -7.11
N PRO A 32 -14.98 7.30 -7.02
CA PRO A 32 -13.90 7.56 -6.07
C PRO A 32 -14.37 7.35 -4.63
N PRO A 33 -13.46 7.14 -3.66
CA PRO A 33 -13.78 6.92 -2.25
C PRO A 33 -14.11 8.23 -1.54
N ASP A 34 -14.97 9.07 -2.14
CA ASP A 34 -15.47 10.29 -1.53
C ASP A 34 -16.87 10.07 -0.91
N ALA A 35 -17.49 11.15 -0.43
CA ALA A 35 -18.81 11.07 0.19
C ALA A 35 -19.88 10.44 -0.74
N ALA A 36 -19.83 10.72 -2.04
CA ALA A 36 -20.77 10.17 -3.01
C ALA A 36 -20.52 8.67 -3.25
N GLY A 37 -19.25 8.27 -3.39
CA GLY A 37 -18.88 6.87 -3.53
C GLY A 37 -19.28 6.02 -2.32
N PHE A 38 -19.08 6.53 -1.10
CA PHE A 38 -19.51 5.84 0.12
C PHE A 38 -21.05 5.78 0.25
N ALA A 39 -21.77 6.84 -0.14
CA ALA A 39 -23.23 6.81 -0.18
C ALA A 39 -23.76 5.79 -1.20
N ALA A 40 -23.15 5.71 -2.39
CA ALA A 40 -23.48 4.71 -3.40
C ALA A 40 -23.22 3.28 -2.90
N LEU A 41 -22.10 3.05 -2.20
CA LEU A 41 -21.83 1.76 -1.57
C LEU A 41 -22.88 1.40 -0.52
N GLN A 42 -23.27 2.36 0.32
CA GLN A 42 -24.32 2.14 1.31
C GLN A 42 -25.67 1.81 0.66
N ALA A 43 -26.03 2.48 -0.43
CA ALA A 43 -27.25 2.16 -1.18
C ALA A 43 -27.21 0.77 -1.81
N ALA A 44 -26.06 0.35 -2.35
CA ALA A 44 -25.87 -0.99 -2.91
C ALA A 44 -25.95 -2.10 -1.85
N LEU A 45 -25.61 -1.78 -0.60
CA LEU A 45 -25.69 -2.68 0.55
C LEU A 45 -27.11 -2.85 1.13
N ALA A 46 -28.11 -2.12 0.65
CA ALA A 46 -29.47 -2.08 1.23
C ALA A 46 -30.28 -3.40 1.19
N GLN A 47 -29.65 -4.53 0.86
CA GLN A 47 -30.22 -5.84 1.17
C GLN A 47 -30.11 -6.10 2.69
N PRO A 48 -31.18 -6.54 3.36
CA PRO A 48 -31.16 -6.70 4.82
C PRO A 48 -30.05 -7.68 5.22
N ALA A 49 -29.13 -7.20 6.04
CA ALA A 49 -28.05 -8.00 6.60
C ALA A 49 -28.66 -9.26 7.24
N ARG A 50 -28.25 -10.44 6.78
CA ARG A 50 -28.60 -11.69 7.46
C ARG A 50 -28.13 -11.56 8.91
N LYS A 51 -29.03 -11.79 9.87
CA LYS A 51 -28.68 -11.88 11.29
C LYS A 51 -27.73 -13.05 11.49
N THR A 52 -26.43 -12.79 11.37
CA THR A 52 -25.38 -13.69 11.79
C THR A 52 -25.16 -13.52 13.29
N TRP A 53 -24.87 -14.61 14.00
CA TRP A 53 -24.57 -14.56 15.43
C TRP A 53 -23.27 -13.81 15.76
N LEU A 54 -22.41 -13.62 14.76
CA LEU A 54 -21.15 -12.87 14.85
C LEU A 54 -21.14 -11.74 13.82
N ALA A 55 -20.63 -10.58 14.23
CA ALA A 55 -20.40 -9.45 13.34
C ALA A 55 -19.36 -9.83 12.26
N PRO A 56 -19.64 -9.59 10.96
CA PRO A 56 -18.65 -9.73 9.91
C PRO A 56 -17.39 -8.89 10.20
N ARG A 57 -16.23 -9.42 9.83
CA ARG A 57 -14.95 -8.76 10.00
C ARG A 57 -14.57 -8.05 8.70
N LEU A 58 -14.31 -6.75 8.77
CA LEU A 58 -13.93 -5.93 7.62
C LEU A 58 -12.43 -5.65 7.62
N GLN A 59 -11.74 -6.13 6.58
CA GLN A 59 -10.39 -5.68 6.23
C GLN A 59 -10.47 -4.64 5.12
N VAL A 60 -9.71 -3.55 5.24
CA VAL A 60 -9.63 -2.53 4.19
C VAL A 60 -8.24 -2.54 3.56
N CYS A 61 -8.21 -2.53 2.24
CA CYS A 61 -7.01 -2.41 1.42
C CYS A 61 -7.10 -1.13 0.59
N VAL A 62 -6.10 -0.27 0.72
CA VAL A 62 -6.08 1.04 0.07
C VAL A 62 -5.01 1.07 -1.01
N ALA A 63 -5.38 1.52 -2.20
CA ALA A 63 -4.46 1.77 -3.31
C ALA A 63 -3.40 2.81 -2.93
N ASP A 64 -2.16 2.56 -3.33
CA ASP A 64 -1.02 3.37 -2.92
C ASP A 64 -1.11 4.82 -3.41
N SER A 65 -1.78 5.10 -4.54
CA SER A 65 -2.10 6.45 -5.03
C SER A 65 -2.88 7.33 -4.05
N LEU A 66 -3.68 6.74 -3.16
CA LEU A 66 -4.44 7.45 -2.13
C LEU A 66 -3.64 7.75 -0.86
N LEU A 67 -2.42 7.21 -0.78
CA LEU A 67 -1.54 7.34 0.38
C LEU A 67 -0.38 8.28 0.08
N ARG A 68 0.29 8.68 1.16
CA ARG A 68 1.60 9.33 1.12
C ARG A 68 2.59 8.46 1.88
N TYR A 69 3.74 8.20 1.29
CA TYR A 69 4.81 7.39 1.88
C TYR A 69 6.08 8.20 2.00
N TRP A 70 6.79 7.98 3.10
CA TRP A 70 8.14 8.50 3.25
C TRP A 70 8.95 7.63 4.20
N LEU A 71 10.25 7.70 4.03
CA LEU A 71 11.20 7.11 4.94
C LEU A 71 11.51 8.11 6.05
N VAL A 72 11.40 7.68 7.30
CA VAL A 72 11.82 8.46 8.47
C VAL A 72 13.20 7.98 8.88
N GLN A 73 14.12 8.94 9.06
CA GLN A 73 15.45 8.71 9.62
C GLN A 73 15.37 9.11 11.10
N PRO A 74 15.41 8.17 12.05
CA PRO A 74 15.40 8.50 13.46
C PRO A 74 16.59 9.40 13.79
N PRO A 75 16.39 10.53 14.50
CA PRO A 75 17.50 11.28 15.07
C PRO A 75 18.33 10.40 16.01
N ALA A 76 19.61 10.74 16.16
CA ALA A 76 20.41 10.13 17.22
C ALA A 76 19.78 10.42 18.59
N ASN A 77 19.83 9.44 19.50
CA ASN A 77 19.39 9.57 20.90
C ASN A 77 17.89 9.85 21.10
N VAL A 78 17.00 9.37 20.22
CA VAL A 78 15.56 9.46 20.47
C VAL A 78 15.17 8.58 21.66
N ALA A 79 14.58 9.20 22.68
CA ALA A 79 14.18 8.54 23.91
C ALA A 79 12.68 8.20 23.99
N SER A 80 11.85 8.64 23.03
CA SER A 80 10.41 8.41 23.10
C SER A 80 9.72 8.31 21.74
N LEU A 81 8.60 7.58 21.73
CA LEU A 81 7.71 7.48 20.57
C LEU A 81 7.15 8.84 20.15
N ALA A 82 6.86 9.73 21.10
CA ALA A 82 6.35 11.06 20.81
C ALA A 82 7.33 11.90 19.98
N VAL A 83 8.63 11.79 20.26
CA VAL A 83 9.68 12.44 19.46
C VAL A 83 9.74 11.84 18.05
N LEU A 84 9.66 10.51 17.90
CA LEU A 84 9.60 9.88 16.57
C LEU A 84 8.38 10.34 15.77
N GLN A 85 7.22 10.46 16.41
CA GLN A 85 5.99 10.95 15.79
C GLN A 85 6.14 12.39 15.31
N ALA A 86 6.68 13.28 16.16
CA ALA A 86 6.93 14.68 15.80
C ALA A 86 7.91 14.80 14.62
N VAL A 87 8.97 13.98 14.59
CA VAL A 87 9.92 13.94 13.46
C VAL A 87 9.24 13.45 12.18
N ALA A 88 8.41 12.42 12.27
CA ALA A 88 7.67 11.91 11.12
C ALA A 88 6.69 12.95 10.57
N GLU A 89 5.99 13.68 11.44
CA GLU A 89 5.08 14.79 11.09
C GLU A 89 5.82 15.97 10.47
N ALA A 90 6.94 16.41 11.05
CA ALA A 90 7.75 17.48 10.49
C ALA A 90 8.25 17.12 9.08
N ARG A 91 8.70 15.88 8.89
CA ARG A 91 9.15 15.39 7.59
C ARG A 91 8.00 15.27 6.59
N PHE A 92 6.79 14.89 7.04
CA PHE A 92 5.60 14.91 6.22
C PHE A 92 5.33 16.32 5.67
N SER A 93 5.33 17.34 6.55
CA SER A 93 5.11 18.72 6.12
C SER A 93 6.18 19.22 5.16
N GLN A 94 7.44 18.86 5.38
CA GLN A 94 8.53 19.21 4.47
C GLN A 94 8.37 18.59 3.08
N LEU A 95 7.95 17.33 3.00
CA LEU A 95 7.86 16.59 1.74
C LEU A 95 6.61 16.93 0.93
N PHE A 96 5.48 17.19 1.60
CA PHE A 96 4.17 17.34 0.93
C PHE A 96 3.61 18.76 1.00
N GLY A 97 4.34 19.71 1.60
CA GLY A 97 3.92 21.12 1.71
C GLY A 97 2.59 21.30 2.44
N SER A 98 2.17 20.30 3.22
CA SER A 98 0.84 20.22 3.85
C SER A 98 1.00 20.03 5.36
N ALA A 99 0.11 20.63 6.14
CA ALA A 99 0.03 20.33 7.57
C ALA A 99 -0.36 18.85 7.75
N PRO A 100 0.14 18.17 8.80
CA PRO A 100 -0.30 16.81 9.11
C PRO A 100 -1.77 16.77 9.55
N ALA A 101 -2.33 17.92 9.95
CA ALA A 101 -3.76 18.07 10.22
C ALA A 101 -4.60 17.63 9.01
N GLY A 102 -5.53 16.70 9.23
CA GLY A 102 -6.35 16.09 8.17
C GLY A 102 -5.78 14.79 7.60
N TRP A 103 -4.64 14.31 8.11
CA TRP A 103 -4.05 13.03 7.75
C TRP A 103 -3.89 12.12 8.96
N ARG A 104 -4.14 10.82 8.77
CA ARG A 104 -3.81 9.77 9.73
C ARG A 104 -2.44 9.21 9.43
N LEU A 105 -1.47 9.49 10.28
CA LEU A 105 -0.10 8.98 10.14
C LEU A 105 0.07 7.66 10.89
N ARG A 106 0.76 6.71 10.26
CA ARG A 106 1.19 5.44 10.84
C ARG A 106 2.59 5.12 10.34
N ALA A 107 3.34 4.37 11.14
CA ALA A 107 4.68 3.96 10.78
C ALA A 107 5.05 2.66 11.48
N ASP A 108 6.04 1.96 10.93
CA ASP A 108 6.75 0.91 11.64
C ASP A 108 7.77 1.56 12.59
N TRP A 109 7.34 2.00 13.77
CA TRP A 109 8.18 2.84 14.63
C TRP A 109 9.48 2.11 15.04
N GLN A 110 10.62 2.61 14.57
CA GLN A 110 11.94 2.10 14.92
C GLN A 110 12.78 3.22 15.53
N LEU A 111 13.42 2.95 16.67
CA LEU A 111 14.27 3.94 17.36
C LEU A 111 15.67 4.05 16.76
N ALA A 112 16.19 2.95 16.21
CA ALA A 112 17.61 2.83 15.85
C ALA A 112 17.86 2.68 14.35
N GLN A 113 16.82 2.51 13.53
CA GLN A 113 16.96 2.26 12.10
C GLN A 113 15.92 3.02 11.28
N PRO A 114 16.22 3.35 10.02
CA PRO A 114 15.26 3.96 9.13
C PRO A 114 13.98 3.13 9.02
N PHE A 115 12.83 3.80 9.01
CA PHE A 115 11.54 3.12 8.95
C PHE A 115 10.54 3.81 8.04
N ILE A 116 9.59 3.01 7.54
CA ILE A 116 8.56 3.49 6.63
C ILE A 116 7.42 4.10 7.45
N ALA A 117 7.05 5.33 7.06
CA ALA A 117 5.82 5.97 7.48
C ALA A 117 4.87 6.12 6.29
N CYS A 118 3.58 6.07 6.59
CA CYS A 118 2.52 6.36 5.64
C CYS A 118 1.45 7.27 6.26
N ALA A 119 0.76 8.00 5.39
CA ALA A 119 -0.38 8.83 5.75
C ALA A 119 -1.55 8.55 4.83
N LEU A 120 -2.75 8.46 5.42
CA LEU A 120 -4.03 8.35 4.72
C LEU A 120 -4.90 9.56 5.10
N PRO A 121 -5.67 10.17 4.19
CA PRO A 121 -6.58 11.25 4.57
C PRO A 121 -7.53 10.82 5.69
N GLU A 122 -7.63 11.65 6.74
CA GLU A 122 -8.44 11.35 7.93
C GLU A 122 -9.93 11.19 7.56
N VAL A 123 -10.40 11.94 6.57
CA VAL A 123 -11.76 11.81 6.02
C VAL A 123 -12.05 10.40 5.52
N LEU A 124 -11.10 9.74 4.85
CA LEU A 124 -11.27 8.36 4.38
C LEU A 124 -11.33 7.38 5.55
N CYS A 125 -10.48 7.58 6.56
CA CYS A 125 -10.53 6.79 7.77
C CYS A 125 -11.89 6.88 8.46
N HIS A 126 -12.46 8.08 8.56
CA HIS A 126 -13.77 8.31 9.16
C HIS A 126 -14.89 7.70 8.33
N SER A 127 -14.88 7.84 7.00
CA SER A 127 -15.89 7.23 6.13
C SER A 127 -15.92 5.71 6.24
N VAL A 128 -14.75 5.07 6.30
CA VAL A 128 -14.64 3.61 6.51
C VAL A 128 -15.18 3.21 7.90
N GLN A 129 -14.82 3.96 8.94
CA GLN A 129 -15.26 3.68 10.30
C GLN A 129 -16.79 3.84 10.43
N ALA A 130 -17.35 4.90 9.85
CA ALA A 130 -18.79 5.15 9.81
C ALA A 130 -19.53 4.05 9.06
N LEU A 131 -19.03 3.63 7.88
CA LEU A 131 -19.60 2.53 7.12
C LEU A 131 -19.62 1.23 7.95
N ALA A 132 -18.50 0.87 8.58
CA ALA A 132 -18.43 -0.35 9.41
C ALA A 132 -19.41 -0.30 10.58
N GLN A 133 -19.52 0.84 11.27
CA GLN A 133 -20.47 1.03 12.38
C GLN A 133 -21.93 0.90 11.92
N GLN A 134 -22.30 1.57 10.82
CA GLN A 134 -23.65 1.54 10.28
C GLN A 134 -24.07 0.13 9.84
N GLN A 135 -23.14 -0.67 9.34
CA GLN A 135 -23.39 -2.05 8.90
C GLN A 135 -23.19 -3.09 10.03
N GLY A 136 -22.80 -2.67 11.23
CA GLY A 136 -22.52 -3.57 12.35
C GLY A 136 -21.30 -4.48 12.11
N TRP A 137 -20.35 -4.06 11.27
CA TRP A 137 -19.13 -4.80 10.98
C TRP A 137 -18.02 -4.45 11.96
N ARG A 138 -17.18 -5.43 12.29
CA ARG A 138 -15.95 -5.22 13.05
C ARG A 138 -14.82 -4.86 12.10
N LEU A 139 -14.35 -3.61 12.14
CA LEU A 139 -13.16 -3.19 11.39
C LEU A 139 -11.89 -3.83 11.99
N ASP A 140 -11.23 -4.70 11.23
CA ASP A 140 -9.99 -5.36 11.62
C ASP A 140 -8.77 -4.48 11.38
N GLY A 141 -8.77 -3.70 10.30
CA GLY A 141 -7.66 -2.81 9.96
C GLY A 141 -7.83 -2.15 8.61
N ILE A 142 -7.05 -1.08 8.42
CA ILE A 142 -6.87 -0.40 7.15
C ILE A 142 -5.39 -0.52 6.81
N ALA A 143 -5.09 -1.21 5.72
CA ALA A 143 -3.73 -1.51 5.33
C ALA A 143 -3.47 -1.02 3.91
N PRO A 144 -2.31 -0.40 3.66
CA PRO A 144 -1.91 -0.11 2.30
C PRO A 144 -1.67 -1.38 1.49
N ALA A 145 -2.01 -1.31 0.22
CA ALA A 145 -1.85 -2.38 -0.76
C ALA A 145 -0.41 -2.92 -0.83
N ALA A 146 0.54 -2.05 -1.17
CA ALA A 146 1.92 -2.46 -1.37
C ALA A 146 2.56 -2.99 -0.09
N LEU A 147 2.36 -2.33 1.05
CA LEU A 147 2.90 -2.81 2.34
C LEU A 147 2.29 -4.14 2.76
N SER A 148 1.00 -4.38 2.49
CA SER A 148 0.37 -5.68 2.74
C SER A 148 0.95 -6.79 1.86
N ALA A 149 1.33 -6.46 0.62
CA ALA A 149 2.03 -7.40 -0.25
C ALA A 149 3.45 -7.70 0.25
N LEU A 150 4.21 -6.67 0.64
CA LEU A 150 5.54 -6.82 1.21
C LEU A 150 5.55 -7.67 2.48
N ASN A 151 4.65 -7.39 3.42
CA ASN A 151 4.59 -8.11 4.69
C ASN A 151 4.32 -9.61 4.53
N ARG A 152 3.60 -10.02 3.46
CA ARG A 152 3.35 -11.44 3.17
C ARG A 152 4.60 -12.20 2.74
N VAL A 153 5.58 -11.50 2.17
CA VAL A 153 6.82 -12.09 1.66
C VAL A 153 8.04 -11.61 2.42
N ALA A 154 7.88 -10.99 3.59
CA ALA A 154 8.97 -10.39 4.34
C ALA A 154 10.15 -11.34 4.54
N GLY A 155 9.90 -12.64 4.78
CA GLY A 155 10.93 -13.67 4.92
C GLY A 155 11.64 -14.08 3.62
N GLN A 156 11.21 -13.61 2.46
CA GLN A 156 11.85 -13.83 1.16
C GLN A 156 12.63 -12.60 0.67
N ILE A 157 12.48 -11.44 1.34
CA ILE A 157 13.13 -10.20 0.92
C ILE A 157 14.59 -10.25 1.37
N PRO A 158 15.57 -10.21 0.45
CA PRO A 158 16.98 -10.18 0.82
C PRO A 158 17.34 -8.87 1.54
N ASP A 159 18.51 -8.87 2.17
CA ASP A 159 19.03 -7.70 2.88
C ASP A 159 19.44 -6.58 1.92
N ASP A 160 19.91 -6.95 0.73
CA ASP A 160 20.39 -6.04 -0.31
C ASP A 160 19.59 -6.18 -1.60
N GLY A 161 19.12 -5.06 -2.13
CA GLY A 161 18.48 -5.02 -3.44
C GLY A 161 17.42 -3.94 -3.57
N TRP A 162 17.00 -3.72 -4.81
CA TRP A 162 15.84 -2.92 -5.11
C TRP A 162 14.59 -3.76 -5.02
N LEU A 163 13.56 -3.22 -4.36
CA LEU A 163 12.28 -3.88 -4.19
C LEU A 163 11.18 -3.01 -4.77
N GLY A 164 10.28 -3.61 -5.54
CA GLY A 164 9.11 -2.94 -6.12
C GLY A 164 7.82 -3.70 -5.88
N VAL A 165 6.75 -2.97 -5.62
CA VAL A 165 5.39 -3.51 -5.64
C VAL A 165 4.55 -2.67 -6.57
N ALA A 166 3.99 -3.31 -7.59
CA ALA A 166 3.13 -2.64 -8.56
C ALA A 166 1.68 -3.10 -8.50
N HIS A 167 0.79 -2.11 -8.52
CA HIS A 167 -0.64 -2.29 -8.43
C HIS A 167 -1.31 -1.33 -9.42
N GLY A 168 -1.89 -1.86 -10.50
CA GLY A 168 -2.39 -1.02 -11.60
C GLY A 168 -1.25 -0.25 -12.27
N LEU A 169 -1.31 1.09 -12.21
CA LEU A 169 -0.27 2.02 -12.68
C LEU A 169 0.55 2.63 -11.54
N ASP A 170 0.35 2.18 -10.29
CA ASP A 170 1.14 2.62 -9.14
C ASP A 170 2.32 1.68 -8.91
N LEU A 171 3.50 2.25 -8.64
CA LEU A 171 4.72 1.55 -8.25
C LEU A 171 5.27 2.14 -6.96
N LEU A 172 5.19 1.37 -5.87
CA LEU A 172 5.99 1.62 -4.67
C LEU A 172 7.32 0.87 -4.82
N TYR A 173 8.44 1.57 -4.81
CA TYR A 173 9.76 0.93 -4.88
C TYR A 173 10.76 1.60 -3.94
N GLY A 174 11.81 0.86 -3.60
CA GLY A 174 12.85 1.34 -2.71
C GLY A 174 14.10 0.48 -2.73
N LEU A 175 15.18 1.05 -2.21
CA LEU A 175 16.44 0.36 -2.03
C LEU A 175 16.56 -0.14 -0.58
N ARG A 176 16.96 -1.39 -0.43
CA ARG A 176 17.33 -1.99 0.85
C ARG A 176 18.84 -2.33 0.82
N LEU A 177 19.55 -1.96 1.88
CA LEU A 177 20.95 -2.32 2.11
C LEU A 177 21.11 -2.74 3.56
N ALA A 178 21.86 -3.82 3.80
CA ALA A 178 22.08 -4.41 5.12
C ALA A 178 20.77 -4.61 5.90
N GLY A 179 19.70 -4.99 5.21
CA GLY A 179 18.39 -5.23 5.81
C GLY A 179 17.57 -3.97 6.11
N GLN A 180 18.10 -2.77 5.84
CA GLN A 180 17.48 -1.48 6.14
C GLN A 180 17.04 -0.72 4.89
N TRP A 181 15.92 -0.01 5.00
CA TRP A 181 15.43 0.85 3.94
C TRP A 181 16.31 2.09 3.79
N HIS A 182 16.86 2.30 2.60
CA HIS A 182 17.69 3.45 2.25
C HIS A 182 16.92 4.47 1.41
N SER A 183 15.99 4.00 0.57
CA SER A 183 15.09 4.85 -0.20
C SER A 183 13.72 4.21 -0.33
N LEU A 184 12.71 5.07 -0.50
CA LEU A 184 11.34 4.67 -0.79
C LEU A 184 10.68 5.75 -1.65
N ARG A 185 9.99 5.33 -2.71
CA ARG A 185 9.33 6.19 -3.69
C ARG A 185 8.04 5.54 -4.14
N LEU A 186 6.98 6.35 -4.22
CA LEU A 186 5.77 6.01 -4.92
C LEU A 186 5.74 6.79 -6.24
N ILE A 187 5.43 6.10 -7.33
CA ILE A 187 5.17 6.72 -8.63
C ILE A 187 3.81 6.21 -9.11
N SER A 188 2.99 7.12 -9.62
CA SER A 188 1.81 6.79 -10.40
C SER A 188 2.10 7.14 -11.86
N PHE A 189 1.90 6.19 -12.77
CA PHE A 189 2.04 6.42 -14.21
C PHE A 189 0.69 6.81 -14.82
N ASP A 190 0.70 7.72 -15.79
CA ASP A 190 -0.52 8.08 -16.54
C ASP A 190 -0.92 7.01 -17.57
N ALA A 191 0.05 6.20 -18.01
CA ALA A 191 -0.13 5.11 -18.94
C ALA A 191 0.84 3.96 -18.61
N VAL A 192 0.61 2.79 -19.20
CA VAL A 192 1.47 1.63 -19.02
C VAL A 192 2.93 1.98 -19.42
N PRO A 193 3.90 1.92 -18.49
CA PRO A 193 5.27 2.31 -18.80
C PRO A 193 5.94 1.24 -19.68
N SER A 194 6.80 1.69 -20.59
CA SER A 194 7.68 0.76 -21.30
C SER A 194 8.75 0.20 -20.35
N PRO A 195 9.23 -1.04 -20.57
CA PRO A 195 10.32 -1.59 -19.77
C PRO A 195 11.58 -0.70 -19.76
N ALA A 196 11.90 -0.04 -20.88
CA ALA A 196 13.04 0.88 -20.97
C ALA A 196 12.85 2.12 -20.08
N ALA A 197 11.67 2.75 -20.10
CA ALA A 197 11.39 3.92 -19.28
C ALA A 197 11.42 3.60 -17.77
N LEU A 198 10.90 2.43 -17.38
CA LEU A 198 11.00 1.96 -16.00
C LEU A 198 12.47 1.72 -15.60
N LEU A 199 13.27 1.09 -16.46
CA LEU A 199 14.69 0.84 -16.18
C LEU A 199 15.48 2.14 -16.03
N GLU A 200 15.30 3.09 -16.96
CA GLU A 200 15.93 4.41 -16.90
C GLU A 200 15.60 5.13 -15.60
N ARG A 201 14.34 5.04 -15.14
CA ARG A 201 13.91 5.62 -13.88
C ARG A 201 14.62 5.00 -12.68
N LEU A 202 14.69 3.66 -12.60
CA LEU A 202 15.37 2.95 -11.51
C LEU A 202 16.88 3.25 -11.51
N GLN A 203 17.52 3.20 -12.67
CA GLN A 203 18.94 3.54 -12.82
C GLN A 203 19.21 5.02 -12.49
N GLY A 204 18.31 5.92 -12.84
CA GLY A 204 18.40 7.33 -12.47
C GLY A 204 18.37 7.54 -10.96
N GLU A 205 17.48 6.82 -10.24
CA GLU A 205 17.45 6.86 -8.78
C GLU A 205 18.70 6.21 -8.17
N ALA A 206 19.19 5.10 -8.73
CA ALA A 206 20.45 4.49 -8.30
C ALA A 206 21.62 5.46 -8.43
N ARG A 207 21.75 6.14 -9.58
CA ARG A 207 22.78 7.18 -9.77
C ARG A 207 22.64 8.34 -8.79
N ARG A 208 21.42 8.74 -8.43
CA ARG A 208 21.16 9.79 -7.43
C ARG A 208 21.60 9.38 -6.03
N LEU A 209 21.40 8.11 -5.68
CA LEU A 209 21.71 7.58 -4.34
C LEU A 209 23.16 7.14 -4.21
N ALA A 210 23.85 6.87 -5.31
CA ALA A 210 25.27 6.55 -5.30
C ALA A 210 26.07 7.76 -4.84
N VAL A 211 26.48 7.76 -3.56
CA VAL A 211 27.41 8.75 -3.02
C VAL A 211 28.83 8.24 -3.31
N ALA A 212 29.65 9.11 -3.92
CA ALA A 212 31.11 8.96 -4.04
C ALA A 212 31.64 7.53 -4.34
N GLY A 213 31.11 6.86 -5.37
CA GLY A 213 31.73 5.65 -5.94
C GLY A 213 31.18 4.31 -5.45
N ASP A 214 30.18 4.30 -4.57
CA ASP A 214 29.54 3.05 -4.14
C ASP A 214 28.75 2.41 -5.29
N SER A 215 29.04 1.14 -5.57
CA SER A 215 28.22 0.32 -6.47
C SER A 215 26.97 -0.15 -5.72
N LEU A 216 25.84 0.45 -6.05
CA LEU A 216 24.56 -0.01 -5.55
C LEU A 216 24.19 -1.38 -6.14
N PRO A 217 23.37 -2.19 -5.45
CA PRO A 217 22.90 -3.47 -5.96
C PRO A 217 22.21 -3.33 -7.31
N SER A 218 22.52 -4.25 -8.22
CA SER A 218 21.85 -4.40 -9.52
C SER A 218 20.85 -5.57 -9.50
N SER A 219 20.17 -5.78 -8.38
CA SER A 219 19.09 -6.75 -8.20
C SER A 219 17.75 -6.02 -8.06
N TRP A 220 16.76 -6.44 -8.85
CA TRP A 220 15.39 -5.97 -8.84
C TRP A 220 14.46 -7.10 -8.41
N LEU A 221 13.90 -6.99 -7.22
CA LEU A 221 12.89 -7.90 -6.70
C LEU A 221 11.54 -7.24 -6.84
N TRP A 222 10.53 -7.98 -7.28
CA TRP A 222 9.21 -7.38 -7.49
C TRP A 222 8.04 -8.26 -7.11
N LEU A 223 6.95 -7.59 -6.78
CA LEU A 223 5.64 -8.13 -6.43
C LEU A 223 4.56 -7.38 -7.21
N GLY A 224 3.40 -8.03 -7.31
CA GLY A 224 2.20 -7.43 -7.90
C GLY A 224 1.71 -8.17 -9.14
N GLU A 225 0.60 -7.65 -9.68
CA GLU A 225 -0.06 -8.18 -10.87
C GLU A 225 0.13 -7.31 -12.11
N ALA A 226 0.77 -6.15 -11.97
CA ALA A 226 0.91 -5.22 -13.06
C ALA A 226 1.61 -5.90 -14.25
N GLY A 227 0.93 -5.94 -15.40
CA GLY A 227 1.38 -6.67 -16.59
C GLY A 227 2.69 -6.14 -17.17
N TRP A 228 3.03 -4.89 -16.86
CA TRP A 228 4.21 -4.19 -17.34
C TRP A 228 5.48 -4.43 -16.51
N LEU A 229 5.39 -5.16 -15.39
CA LEU A 229 6.59 -5.53 -14.62
C LEU A 229 7.47 -6.51 -15.41
N PRO A 230 8.81 -6.39 -15.32
CA PRO A 230 9.73 -7.22 -16.09
C PRO A 230 9.73 -8.67 -15.59
N ARG A 231 9.11 -9.58 -16.38
CA ARG A 231 8.95 -10.99 -16.01
C ARG A 231 10.15 -11.89 -16.28
N GLY A 232 11.11 -11.43 -17.07
CA GLY A 232 12.35 -12.15 -17.32
C GLY A 232 13.31 -12.12 -16.13
N GLU A 233 14.32 -12.99 -16.15
CA GLU A 233 15.41 -13.04 -15.15
C GLU A 233 16.34 -11.82 -15.20
N ARG A 234 16.21 -11.00 -16.25
CA ARG A 234 16.97 -9.78 -16.44
C ARG A 234 16.05 -8.61 -16.75
N PHE A 235 16.46 -7.45 -16.27
CA PHE A 235 15.86 -6.15 -16.57
C PHE A 235 16.98 -5.19 -16.97
N GLY A 236 17.31 -5.19 -18.26
CA GLY A 236 18.58 -4.64 -18.75
C GLY A 236 19.78 -5.38 -18.13
N ASP A 237 20.69 -4.63 -17.52
CA ASP A 237 21.86 -5.18 -16.82
C ASP A 237 21.55 -5.72 -15.42
N TRP A 238 20.33 -5.49 -14.91
CA TRP A 238 19.94 -5.88 -13.57
C TRP A 238 19.37 -7.29 -13.56
N ARG A 239 19.64 -8.04 -12.48
CA ARG A 239 18.96 -9.32 -12.21
C ARG A 239 17.54 -9.01 -11.77
N SER A 240 16.55 -9.71 -12.30
CA SER A 240 15.13 -9.51 -12.00
C SER A 240 14.55 -10.79 -11.42
N GLN A 241 13.84 -10.67 -10.30
CA GLN A 241 13.22 -11.80 -9.61
C GLN A 241 11.83 -11.43 -9.11
N ARG A 242 10.84 -12.26 -9.45
CA ARG A 242 9.51 -12.19 -8.83
C ARG A 242 9.55 -12.86 -7.46
N LEU A 243 9.05 -12.17 -6.43
CA LEU A 243 8.80 -12.77 -5.13
C LEU A 243 7.44 -13.50 -5.12
N GLY A 244 7.33 -14.59 -4.35
CA GLY A 244 6.14 -15.46 -4.35
C GLY A 244 4.87 -14.76 -3.84
N GLN A 245 3.68 -15.19 -4.26
CA GLN A 245 2.43 -14.57 -3.80
C GLN A 245 1.79 -15.33 -2.62
N GLY A 246 1.48 -14.63 -1.52
CA GLY A 246 0.54 -15.11 -0.49
C GLY A 246 -0.93 -14.83 -0.89
N ALA A 247 -1.86 -15.71 -0.56
CA ALA A 247 -3.06 -15.96 -1.38
C ALA A 247 -4.31 -15.03 -1.31
N ALA A 248 -4.59 -14.17 -0.30
CA ALA A 248 -6.00 -13.74 -0.08
C ALA A 248 -6.40 -12.25 -0.26
N PRO A 249 -5.77 -11.22 0.34
CA PRO A 249 -6.35 -9.86 0.36
C PRO A 249 -6.19 -9.07 -0.97
N ALA A 250 -5.50 -9.62 -1.95
CA ALA A 250 -5.19 -8.93 -3.20
C ALA A 250 -6.42 -8.70 -4.09
N GLN A 251 -7.49 -9.50 -3.95
CA GLN A 251 -8.55 -9.55 -4.95
C GLN A 251 -9.49 -8.33 -4.92
N ALA A 252 -9.91 -7.88 -3.73
CA ALA A 252 -10.77 -6.68 -3.62
C ALA A 252 -10.03 -5.44 -4.10
N LEU A 253 -8.74 -5.35 -3.75
CA LEU A 253 -7.87 -4.29 -4.24
C LEU A 253 -7.68 -4.39 -5.76
N GLN A 254 -7.42 -5.57 -6.33
CA GLN A 254 -7.32 -5.75 -7.78
C GLN A 254 -8.59 -5.28 -8.50
N LEU A 255 -9.77 -5.52 -7.92
CA LEU A 255 -11.03 -5.03 -8.48
C LEU A 255 -11.19 -3.52 -8.33
N ALA A 256 -10.84 -2.95 -7.17
CA ALA A 256 -10.85 -1.50 -6.94
C ALA A 256 -9.82 -0.74 -7.78
N LEU A 257 -8.76 -1.42 -8.20
CA LEU A 257 -7.77 -0.91 -9.13
C LEU A 257 -8.08 -1.26 -10.59
N GLY A 258 -9.16 -2.00 -10.83
CA GLY A 258 -9.34 -2.87 -11.99
C GLY A 258 -8.82 -2.31 -13.30
N ALA A 259 -7.74 -2.96 -13.75
CA ALA A 259 -7.22 -3.12 -15.10
C ALA A 259 -7.31 -1.90 -16.06
N SER A 260 -6.25 -1.10 -16.11
CA SER A 260 -5.68 -0.74 -17.41
C SER A 260 -4.83 -1.93 -17.88
N ALA A 261 -5.42 -2.78 -18.71
CA ALA A 261 -4.70 -3.48 -19.76
C ALA A 261 -4.99 -2.73 -21.06
#